data_AF-A0A6J4RKB2-F1
#
_entry.id   AF-A0A6J4RKB2-F1
#
_cell.length_a   1.000
_cell.length_b   1.000
_cell.length_c   1.000
_cell.angle_alpha   90.00
_cell.angle_beta   90.00
_cell.angle_gamma   90.00
#
_symmetry.space_group_name_H-M   'P 1'
#
loop_
_entity.id
_entity.type
_entity.pdbx_description
1 polymer ?
#
loop_
_entity_poly.entity_id
_entity_poly.type
_entity_poly.pdbx_seq_one_letter_code
_entity_poly.pdbx_strand_id
1 'polypeptide(L)'
;MVLLDALGTLVELPPPAPALVEELAARGVAVTEEEASRAIGAEIAYYRAHLDEASDATGLEALRGRCTEVLRDALPPHARGIVDLQEALLGALRFRAYPEAAAALAELRSRGATLVVVSNWDVSLHEVLDRTGLAPFVDAVLTSAEHGAAKPDPSIFAAAVERVGAGPQDAVHVGDSPEADVAGARAAGIEPVLIVRDGTPAPTDGTRTITTLSSLVGTLSLSPTWDIQPERPAPPPPRTEDNWLPWSALVALVAAMFLGFLGQALVLLGAAAFGLDYKASDPPPGLTLPAGVLLQAAFIAAAIGFGRLAGPVTPASYGLRRPPKGIWRAIGLIVAVFFGYIVLAGIYTQLVDLEGAEDQLEGLGIEKQAVAIAFGALVVCVAAPIGEELFFRGFMYRALRNWRGVIPAALLTGTIFGLIHGLSAEALALPPLAVLGVAFCLLYQWTGSLYVCMALHAINKSIAYGAAVDWDWQIPLLLLGSLATIAAIVMPIAAHWRARAASTAGNSNTIAPLTS
;
A
#
# COMPACT_ATOMS: atom_id res chain seq x y z
N MET A 1 11.35 -26.13 19.41
CA MET A 1 10.27 -25.46 18.67
C MET A 1 9.50 -26.48 17.83
N VAL A 2 8.31 -26.11 17.34
CA VAL A 2 7.55 -26.91 16.39
C VAL A 2 7.23 -26.07 15.15
N LEU A 3 7.73 -26.50 14.00
CA LEU A 3 7.33 -26.01 12.68
C LEU A 3 6.12 -26.83 12.21
N LEU A 4 5.14 -26.18 11.59
CA LEU A 4 3.86 -26.78 11.20
C LEU A 4 3.55 -26.43 9.75
N ASP A 5 3.21 -27.41 8.91
CA ASP A 5 2.50 -27.08 7.68
C ASP A 5 1.07 -26.59 7.99
N ALA A 6 0.44 -25.93 7.02
CA ALA A 6 -0.93 -25.46 7.13
C ALA A 6 -1.92 -26.47 6.52
N LEU A 7 -1.90 -26.67 5.20
CA LEU A 7 -2.86 -27.56 4.52
C LEU A 7 -2.60 -29.01 4.91
N GLY A 8 -3.63 -29.81 5.17
CA GLY A 8 -3.50 -31.21 5.59
C GLY A 8 -3.01 -31.40 7.04
N THR A 9 -2.52 -30.34 7.67
CA THR A 9 -1.98 -30.37 9.04
C THR A 9 -2.82 -29.56 10.01
N LEU A 10 -2.95 -28.24 9.80
CA LEU A 10 -3.74 -27.32 10.63
C LEU A 10 -5.15 -27.11 10.08
N VAL A 11 -5.23 -26.98 8.75
CA VAL A 11 -6.47 -26.69 8.03
C VAL A 11 -6.66 -27.68 6.89
N GLU A 12 -7.91 -27.92 6.55
CA GLU A 12 -8.32 -28.65 5.36
C GLU A 12 -9.08 -27.75 4.40
N LEU A 13 -9.02 -28.10 3.12
CA LEU A 13 -9.91 -27.59 2.09
C LEU A 13 -10.83 -28.74 1.67
N PRO A 14 -12.09 -28.79 2.18
CA PRO A 14 -13.08 -29.72 1.67
C PRO A 14 -13.23 -29.56 0.14
N PRO A 15 -13.66 -30.61 -0.59
CA PRO A 15 -13.84 -30.52 -2.03
C PRO A 15 -14.63 -29.26 -2.42
N PRO A 16 -14.03 -28.33 -3.20
CA PRO A 16 -14.62 -27.01 -3.41
C PRO A 16 -15.69 -27.01 -4.51
N ALA A 17 -15.82 -28.08 -5.31
CA ALA A 17 -16.74 -28.14 -6.44
C ALA A 17 -18.22 -27.99 -6.03
N PRO A 18 -18.75 -28.68 -5.01
CA PRO A 18 -20.11 -28.44 -4.52
C PRO A 18 -20.36 -26.99 -4.08
N ALA A 19 -19.38 -26.38 -3.40
CA ALA A 19 -19.50 -24.99 -2.97
C ALA A 19 -19.51 -24.03 -4.16
N LEU A 20 -18.72 -24.29 -5.22
CA LEU A 20 -18.78 -23.49 -6.43
C LEU A 20 -20.13 -23.63 -7.15
N VAL A 21 -20.73 -24.83 -7.18
CA VAL A 21 -22.09 -25.01 -7.71
C VAL A 21 -23.09 -24.11 -6.96
N GLU A 22 -23.02 -24.08 -5.63
CA GLU A 22 -23.86 -23.20 -4.80
C GLU A 22 -23.63 -21.72 -5.13
N GLU A 23 -22.37 -21.28 -5.20
CA GLU A 23 -21.99 -19.89 -5.46
C GLU A 23 -22.43 -19.41 -6.86
N LEU A 24 -22.32 -20.28 -7.87
CA LEU A 24 -22.77 -19.99 -9.23
C LEU A 24 -24.30 -19.99 -9.32
N ALA A 25 -24.98 -20.94 -8.66
CA ALA A 25 -26.43 -21.00 -8.62
C ALA A 25 -27.05 -19.76 -7.95
N ALA A 26 -26.44 -19.28 -6.85
CA ALA A 26 -26.84 -18.05 -6.18
C ALA A 26 -26.75 -16.80 -7.08
N ARG A 27 -25.90 -16.87 -8.12
CA ARG A 27 -25.71 -15.84 -9.15
C ARG A 27 -26.48 -16.12 -10.44
N GLY A 28 -27.42 -17.08 -10.41
CA GLY A 28 -28.30 -17.40 -11.53
C GLY A 28 -27.68 -18.28 -12.60
N VAL A 29 -26.54 -18.92 -12.34
CA VAL A 29 -25.83 -19.76 -13.30
C VAL A 29 -25.82 -21.21 -12.82
N ALA A 30 -26.51 -22.09 -13.54
CA ALA A 30 -26.53 -23.51 -13.24
C ALA A 30 -25.36 -24.23 -13.92
N VAL A 31 -24.58 -24.98 -13.15
CA VAL A 31 -23.57 -25.93 -13.63
C VAL A 31 -23.67 -27.23 -12.86
N THR A 32 -23.22 -28.32 -13.47
CA THR A 32 -23.08 -29.61 -12.80
C THR A 32 -21.85 -29.63 -11.90
N GLU A 33 -21.84 -30.51 -10.90
CA GLU A 33 -20.66 -30.71 -10.03
C GLU A 33 -19.44 -31.18 -10.83
N GLU A 34 -19.63 -31.96 -11.88
CA GLU A 34 -18.54 -32.41 -12.76
C GLU A 34 -17.89 -31.23 -13.51
N GLU A 35 -18.70 -30.30 -14.03
CA GLU A 35 -18.21 -29.07 -14.67
C GLU A 35 -17.48 -28.18 -13.67
N ALA A 36 -18.04 -27.99 -12.47
CA ALA A 36 -17.40 -27.23 -11.41
C ALA A 36 -16.07 -27.86 -10.96
N SER A 37 -16.04 -29.19 -10.81
CA SER A 37 -14.84 -29.95 -10.45
C SER A 37 -13.74 -29.81 -11.50
N ARG A 38 -14.09 -29.89 -12.78
CA ARG A 38 -13.14 -29.66 -13.88
C ARG A 38 -12.58 -28.24 -13.87
N ALA A 39 -13.45 -27.25 -13.66
CA ALA A 39 -13.05 -25.85 -13.63
C ALA A 39 -12.11 -25.55 -12.44
N ILE A 40 -12.47 -26.00 -11.24
CA ILE A 40 -11.61 -25.81 -10.07
C ILE A 40 -10.32 -26.62 -10.19
N GLY A 41 -10.35 -27.82 -10.78
CA GLY A 41 -9.13 -28.58 -11.04
C GLY A 41 -8.13 -27.82 -11.91
N ALA A 42 -8.63 -27.14 -12.95
CA ALA A 42 -7.79 -26.29 -13.80
C ALA A 42 -7.25 -25.06 -13.04
N GLU A 43 -8.10 -24.42 -12.24
CA GLU A 43 -7.73 -23.29 -11.41
C GLU A 43 -6.67 -23.66 -10.36
N ILE A 44 -6.88 -24.73 -9.59
CA ILE A 44 -5.93 -25.22 -8.56
C ILE A 44 -4.59 -25.58 -9.18
N ALA A 45 -4.59 -26.21 -10.37
CA ALA A 45 -3.36 -26.54 -11.08
C ALA A 45 -2.58 -25.27 -11.46
N TYR A 46 -3.30 -24.24 -11.94
CA TYR A 46 -2.69 -22.95 -12.26
C TYR A 46 -2.19 -22.24 -11.00
N TYR A 47 -3.02 -22.14 -9.96
CA TYR A 47 -2.66 -21.55 -8.67
C TYR A 47 -1.39 -22.19 -8.11
N ARG A 48 -1.33 -23.52 -8.07
CA ARG A 48 -0.16 -24.24 -7.53
C ARG A 48 1.14 -23.93 -8.26
N ALA A 49 1.07 -23.71 -9.57
CA ALA A 49 2.24 -23.38 -10.38
C ALA A 49 2.71 -21.92 -10.23
N HIS A 50 1.89 -21.02 -9.66
CA HIS A 50 2.14 -19.58 -9.63
C HIS A 50 1.98 -18.95 -8.24
N LEU A 51 1.67 -19.73 -7.20
CA LEU A 51 1.40 -19.22 -5.85
C LEU A 51 2.57 -18.40 -5.29
N ASP A 52 3.81 -18.73 -5.66
CA ASP A 52 5.01 -18.04 -5.21
C ASP A 52 5.13 -16.60 -5.77
N GLU A 53 4.37 -16.25 -6.82
CA GLU A 53 4.28 -14.87 -7.32
C GLU A 53 3.46 -13.95 -6.42
N ALA A 54 2.63 -14.51 -5.53
CA ALA A 54 1.72 -13.79 -4.66
C ALA A 54 2.32 -13.56 -3.27
N SER A 55 3.48 -12.89 -3.24
CA SER A 55 4.26 -12.57 -2.03
C SER A 55 3.82 -11.30 -1.29
N ASP A 56 2.87 -10.56 -1.86
CA ASP A 56 2.22 -9.41 -1.24
C ASP A 56 0.75 -9.28 -1.69
N ALA A 57 0.01 -8.34 -1.11
CA ALA A 57 -1.40 -8.13 -1.42
C ALA A 57 -1.68 -7.77 -2.90
N THR A 58 -0.73 -7.13 -3.57
CA THR A 58 -0.87 -6.77 -5.00
C THR A 58 -0.66 -7.99 -5.88
N GLY A 59 0.36 -8.80 -5.58
CA GLY A 59 0.64 -10.07 -6.24
C GLY A 59 -0.52 -11.06 -6.07
N LEU A 60 -1.06 -11.15 -4.86
CA LEU A 60 -2.23 -11.99 -4.56
C LEU A 60 -3.45 -11.59 -5.38
N GLU A 61 -3.80 -10.31 -5.45
CA GLU A 61 -4.93 -9.85 -6.26
C GLU A 61 -4.72 -10.13 -7.76
N ALA A 62 -3.49 -9.92 -8.25
CA ALA A 62 -3.15 -10.24 -9.63
C ALA A 62 -3.25 -11.75 -9.93
N LEU A 63 -2.82 -12.61 -9.00
CA LEU A 63 -2.95 -14.06 -9.13
C LEU A 63 -4.41 -14.50 -9.11
N ARG A 64 -5.23 -13.97 -8.20
CA ARG A 64 -6.69 -14.22 -8.12
C ARG A 64 -7.39 -13.87 -9.42
N GLY A 65 -7.04 -12.74 -10.04
CA GLY A 65 -7.57 -12.37 -11.35
C GLY A 65 -7.23 -13.40 -12.43
N ARG A 66 -5.97 -13.87 -12.51
CA ARG A 66 -5.58 -14.90 -13.49
C ARG A 66 -6.23 -16.25 -13.22
N CYS A 67 -6.31 -16.68 -11.96
CA CYS A 67 -7.01 -17.89 -11.55
C CYS A 67 -8.49 -17.84 -11.93
N THR A 68 -9.12 -16.68 -11.77
CA THR A 68 -10.51 -16.44 -12.19
C THR A 68 -10.70 -16.61 -13.69
N GLU A 69 -9.76 -16.15 -14.51
CA GLU A 69 -9.82 -16.34 -15.97
C GLU A 69 -9.60 -17.81 -16.37
N VAL A 70 -8.68 -18.52 -15.71
CA VAL A 70 -8.50 -19.97 -15.91
C VAL A 70 -9.78 -20.74 -15.57
N LEU A 71 -10.41 -20.41 -14.44
CA LEU A 71 -11.70 -20.96 -14.05
C LEU A 71 -12.77 -20.66 -15.12
N ARG A 72 -12.84 -19.40 -15.60
CA ARG A 72 -13.80 -18.95 -16.62
C ARG A 72 -13.68 -19.76 -17.90
N ASP A 73 -12.47 -20.00 -18.38
CA ASP A 73 -12.22 -20.75 -19.61
C ASP A 73 -12.63 -22.22 -19.48
N ALA A 74 -12.44 -22.79 -18.28
CA ALA A 74 -12.80 -24.17 -17.98
C ALA A 74 -14.29 -24.39 -17.69
N LEU A 75 -15.05 -23.33 -17.38
CA LEU A 75 -16.51 -23.37 -17.26
C LEU A 75 -17.21 -23.61 -18.61
N PRO A 76 -18.40 -24.22 -18.61
CA PRO A 76 -19.18 -24.43 -19.84
C PRO A 76 -19.60 -23.09 -20.47
N PRO A 77 -19.79 -23.00 -21.80
CA PRO A 77 -20.00 -21.74 -22.51
C PRO A 77 -21.11 -20.85 -21.95
N HIS A 78 -22.22 -21.43 -21.48
CA HIS A 78 -23.34 -20.69 -20.89
C HIS A 78 -23.00 -20.03 -19.54
N ALA A 79 -22.01 -20.56 -18.82
CA ALA A 79 -21.58 -20.05 -17.51
C ALA A 79 -20.45 -19.02 -17.59
N ARG A 80 -19.77 -18.88 -18.74
CA ARG A 80 -18.60 -17.99 -18.89
C ARG A 80 -18.93 -16.50 -18.79
N GLY A 81 -20.18 -16.12 -19.03
CA GLY A 81 -20.65 -14.74 -18.95
C GLY A 81 -20.96 -14.24 -17.54
N ILE A 82 -20.73 -15.07 -16.50
CA ILE A 82 -21.04 -14.69 -15.13
C ILE A 82 -20.23 -13.49 -14.64
N VAL A 83 -20.94 -12.55 -14.02
CA VAL A 83 -20.39 -11.37 -13.33
C VAL A 83 -19.93 -11.78 -11.92
N ASP A 84 -18.86 -11.19 -11.41
CA ASP A 84 -18.31 -11.48 -10.08
C ASP A 84 -17.83 -12.93 -9.86
N LEU A 85 -17.31 -13.57 -10.91
CA LEU A 85 -16.77 -14.94 -10.86
C LEU A 85 -15.67 -15.10 -9.80
N GLN A 86 -14.83 -14.07 -9.62
CA GLN A 86 -13.77 -14.09 -8.60
C GLN A 86 -14.35 -14.26 -7.20
N GLU A 87 -15.46 -13.57 -6.89
CA GLU A 87 -16.13 -13.70 -5.60
C GLU A 87 -16.74 -15.10 -5.42
N ALA A 88 -17.33 -15.66 -6.48
CA ALA A 88 -17.84 -17.03 -6.46
C ALA A 88 -16.72 -18.07 -6.23
N LEU A 89 -15.57 -17.89 -6.87
CA LEU A 89 -14.39 -18.73 -6.65
C LEU A 89 -13.92 -18.65 -5.20
N LEU A 90 -13.70 -17.44 -4.69
CA LEU A 90 -13.23 -17.25 -3.31
C LEU A 90 -14.26 -17.76 -2.28
N GLY A 91 -15.56 -17.61 -2.54
CA GLY A 91 -16.65 -18.17 -1.72
C GLY A 91 -16.69 -19.70 -1.70
N ALA A 92 -16.18 -20.35 -2.74
CA ALA A 92 -16.07 -21.80 -2.83
C ALA A 92 -14.85 -22.36 -2.07
N LEU A 93 -13.79 -21.56 -1.89
CA LEU A 93 -12.56 -21.96 -1.19
C LEU A 93 -12.71 -21.89 0.34
N ARG A 94 -13.52 -22.79 0.88
CA ARG A 94 -13.95 -22.81 2.29
C ARG A 94 -13.00 -23.61 3.20
N PHE A 95 -11.86 -23.03 3.54
CA PHE A 95 -10.92 -23.64 4.50
C PHE A 95 -11.51 -23.82 5.90
N ARG A 96 -11.18 -24.93 6.56
CA ARG A 96 -11.62 -25.26 7.93
C ARG A 96 -10.43 -25.74 8.75
N ALA A 97 -10.36 -25.35 10.02
CA ALA A 97 -9.40 -25.96 10.94
C ALA A 97 -9.79 -27.42 11.25
N TYR A 98 -8.80 -28.30 11.40
CA TYR A 98 -9.06 -29.61 11.97
C TYR A 98 -9.62 -29.46 13.40
N PRO A 99 -10.61 -30.27 13.81
CA PRO A 99 -11.31 -30.08 15.09
C PRO A 99 -10.40 -30.01 16.31
N GLU A 100 -9.28 -30.75 16.32
CA GLU A 100 -8.33 -30.79 17.42
C GLU A 100 -7.20 -29.76 17.33
N ALA A 101 -7.04 -29.07 16.19
CA ALA A 101 -5.87 -28.24 15.93
C ALA A 101 -5.70 -27.14 16.99
N ALA A 102 -6.74 -26.36 17.26
CA ALA A 102 -6.68 -25.28 18.25
C ALA A 102 -6.30 -25.79 19.66
N ALA A 103 -6.92 -26.89 20.10
CA ALA A 103 -6.65 -27.48 21.40
C ALA A 103 -5.22 -28.04 21.50
N ALA A 104 -4.74 -28.70 20.44
CA ALA A 104 -3.39 -29.23 20.40
C ALA A 104 -2.33 -28.12 20.39
N LEU A 105 -2.52 -27.05 19.60
CA LEU A 105 -1.62 -25.90 19.60
C LEU A 105 -1.60 -25.20 20.97
N ALA A 106 -2.77 -24.98 21.58
CA ALA A 106 -2.87 -24.39 22.91
C ALA A 106 -2.11 -25.20 23.96
N GLU A 107 -2.19 -26.54 23.89
CA GLU A 107 -1.48 -27.43 24.80
C GLU A 107 0.03 -27.50 24.53
N LEU A 108 0.47 -27.43 23.27
CA LEU A 108 1.90 -27.30 22.96
C LEU A 108 2.46 -25.99 23.52
N ARG A 109 1.72 -24.89 23.39
CA ARG A 109 2.10 -23.60 23.98
C ARG A 109 2.13 -23.63 25.51
N SER A 110 1.14 -24.29 26.14
CA SER A 110 1.08 -24.40 27.62
C SER A 110 2.31 -25.11 28.19
N ARG A 111 2.94 -25.97 27.38
CA ARG A 111 4.19 -26.68 27.67
C ARG A 111 5.46 -25.93 27.23
N GLY A 112 5.33 -24.69 26.76
CA GLY A 112 6.44 -23.82 26.39
C GLY A 112 6.97 -24.00 24.97
N ALA A 113 6.23 -24.64 24.07
CA ALA A 113 6.64 -24.73 22.67
C ALA A 113 6.42 -23.40 21.92
N THR A 114 7.45 -22.95 21.20
CA THR A 114 7.32 -21.96 20.12
C THR A 114 6.77 -22.63 18.87
N LEU A 115 5.70 -22.08 18.28
CA LEU A 115 4.97 -22.65 17.15
C LEU A 115 5.09 -21.74 15.92
N VAL A 116 5.62 -22.27 14.82
CA VAL A 116 5.81 -21.52 13.57
C VAL A 116 5.17 -22.25 12.41
N VAL A 117 4.37 -21.56 11.59
CA VAL A 117 3.76 -22.15 10.38
C VAL A 117 4.70 -21.96 9.20
N VAL A 118 4.99 -23.04 8.46
CA VAL A 118 5.84 -23.07 7.26
C VAL A 118 5.12 -23.82 6.15
N SER A 119 4.61 -23.10 5.15
CA SER A 119 3.72 -23.67 4.14
C SER A 119 4.00 -23.20 2.72
N ASN A 120 3.81 -24.10 1.75
CA ASN A 120 3.79 -23.76 0.33
C ASN A 120 2.45 -23.09 0.01
N TRP A 121 2.38 -21.78 0.24
CA TRP A 121 1.16 -20.99 0.18
C TRP A 121 1.50 -19.55 -0.27
N ASP A 122 0.53 -18.86 -0.85
CA ASP A 122 0.58 -17.41 -1.01
C ASP A 122 0.36 -16.66 0.32
N VAL A 123 0.46 -15.32 0.33
CA VAL A 123 0.27 -14.49 1.54
C VAL A 123 -1.13 -14.56 2.18
N SER A 124 -2.13 -15.15 1.52
CA SER A 124 -3.47 -15.33 2.06
C SER A 124 -3.53 -16.29 3.25
N LEU A 125 -2.49 -17.08 3.51
CA LEU A 125 -2.44 -17.98 4.67
C LEU A 125 -2.71 -17.25 5.99
N HIS A 126 -2.21 -16.01 6.14
CA HIS A 126 -2.47 -15.19 7.33
C HIS A 126 -3.97 -14.97 7.56
N GLU A 127 -4.72 -14.62 6.50
CA GLU A 127 -6.18 -14.44 6.56
C GLU A 127 -6.90 -15.76 6.87
N VAL A 128 -6.41 -16.88 6.32
CA VAL A 128 -6.98 -18.21 6.59
C VAL A 128 -6.81 -18.60 8.05
N LEU A 129 -5.63 -18.37 8.64
CA LEU A 129 -5.36 -18.63 10.06
C LEU A 129 -6.21 -17.74 10.98
N ASP A 130 -6.44 -16.48 10.61
CA ASP A 130 -7.33 -15.58 11.34
C ASP A 130 -8.79 -16.08 11.29
N ARG A 131 -9.30 -16.36 10.09
CA ARG A 131 -10.69 -16.80 9.89
C ARG A 131 -11.00 -18.15 10.54
N THR A 132 -10.01 -19.03 10.60
CA THR A 132 -10.14 -20.34 11.26
C THR A 132 -9.88 -20.29 12.76
N GLY A 133 -9.49 -19.13 13.30
CA GLY A 133 -9.23 -18.93 14.72
C GLY A 133 -7.92 -19.54 15.22
N LEU A 134 -6.98 -19.86 14.33
CA LEU A 134 -5.69 -20.48 14.66
C LEU A 134 -4.56 -19.48 14.86
N ALA A 135 -4.67 -18.27 14.31
CA ALA A 135 -3.65 -17.22 14.41
C ALA A 135 -3.17 -16.91 15.85
N PRO A 136 -4.04 -16.88 16.89
CA PRO A 136 -3.59 -16.61 18.26
C PRO A 136 -2.67 -17.67 18.87
N PHE A 137 -2.56 -18.85 18.26
CA PHE A 137 -1.76 -19.96 18.79
C PHE A 137 -0.38 -20.05 18.15
N VAL A 138 -0.08 -19.30 17.09
CA VAL A 138 1.20 -19.38 16.38
C VAL A 138 2.04 -18.14 16.65
N ASP A 139 3.34 -18.31 16.81
CA ASP A 139 4.28 -17.21 17.10
C ASP A 139 4.79 -16.56 15.80
N ALA A 140 4.84 -17.31 14.70
CA ALA A 140 5.18 -16.80 13.38
C ALA A 140 4.57 -17.64 12.25
N VAL A 141 4.46 -17.03 11.07
CA VAL A 141 4.01 -17.66 9.83
C VAL A 141 5.01 -17.27 8.75
N LEU A 142 5.43 -18.23 7.93
CA LEU A 142 6.28 -18.03 6.77
C LEU A 142 5.72 -18.85 5.60
N THR A 143 5.29 -18.17 4.56
CA THR A 143 4.85 -18.82 3.33
C THR A 143 5.96 -18.92 2.29
N SER A 144 5.85 -19.85 1.35
CA SER A 144 6.81 -19.96 0.24
C SER A 144 6.83 -18.72 -0.64
N ALA A 145 5.69 -18.06 -0.82
CA ALA A 145 5.62 -16.79 -1.54
C ALA A 145 6.36 -15.66 -0.82
N GLU A 146 6.24 -15.54 0.51
CA GLU A 146 6.97 -14.54 1.30
C GLU A 146 8.49 -14.79 1.30
N HIS A 147 8.89 -16.06 1.35
CA HIS A 147 10.30 -16.47 1.38
C HIS A 147 10.96 -16.42 -0.01
N GLY A 148 10.22 -16.79 -1.07
CA GLY A 148 10.71 -16.92 -2.43
C GLY A 148 11.24 -18.31 -2.81
N ALA A 149 11.09 -19.30 -1.92
CA ALA A 149 11.38 -20.71 -2.21
C ALA A 149 10.38 -21.63 -1.49
N ALA A 150 9.91 -22.66 -2.18
CA ALA A 150 8.95 -23.63 -1.66
C ALA A 150 9.65 -24.87 -1.08
N LYS A 151 9.03 -25.48 -0.06
CA LYS A 151 9.37 -26.84 0.38
C LYS A 151 9.33 -27.79 -0.82
N PRO A 152 10.33 -28.66 -1.03
CA PRO A 152 11.32 -29.15 -0.06
C PRO A 152 12.63 -28.36 0.03
N ASP A 153 12.73 -27.14 -0.52
CA ASP A 153 13.96 -26.35 -0.42
C ASP A 153 14.36 -26.11 1.06
N PRO A 154 15.57 -26.48 1.51
CA PRO A 154 15.96 -26.38 2.92
C PRO A 154 16.02 -24.93 3.42
N SER A 155 16.11 -23.93 2.54
CA SER A 155 16.23 -22.53 2.93
C SER A 155 14.98 -21.99 3.64
N ILE A 156 13.77 -22.47 3.30
CA ILE A 156 12.53 -21.99 3.96
C ILE A 156 12.47 -22.49 5.41
N PHE A 157 12.93 -23.71 5.66
CA PHE A 157 13.04 -24.27 6.99
C PHE A 157 14.10 -23.55 7.83
N ALA A 158 15.27 -23.31 7.24
CA ALA A 158 16.35 -22.57 7.88
C ALA A 158 15.89 -21.14 8.26
N ALA A 159 15.19 -20.46 7.35
CA ALA A 159 14.63 -19.12 7.60
C ALA A 159 13.58 -19.14 8.71
N ALA A 160 12.73 -20.16 8.78
CA ALA A 160 11.73 -20.30 9.85
C ALA A 160 12.38 -20.48 11.23
N VAL A 161 13.45 -21.29 11.31
CA VAL A 161 14.22 -21.53 12.53
C VAL A 161 15.00 -20.28 12.97
N GLU A 162 15.64 -19.58 12.02
CA GLU A 162 16.38 -18.33 12.28
C GLU A 162 15.46 -17.23 12.81
N ARG A 163 14.23 -17.14 12.31
CA ARG A 163 13.23 -16.13 12.69
C ARG A 163 12.86 -16.15 14.18
N VAL A 164 13.07 -17.28 14.86
CA VAL A 164 12.82 -17.45 16.30
C VAL A 164 14.11 -17.65 17.10
N GLY A 165 15.28 -17.45 16.47
CA GLY A 165 16.59 -17.47 17.13
C GLY A 165 17.04 -18.82 17.65
N ALA A 166 16.53 -19.93 17.12
CA ALA A 166 16.89 -21.29 17.57
C ALA A 166 17.70 -22.06 16.52
N GLY A 167 18.17 -23.26 16.86
CA GLY A 167 18.93 -24.13 15.95
C GLY A 167 18.05 -25.21 15.30
N PRO A 168 18.44 -25.75 14.12
CA PRO A 168 17.69 -26.84 13.47
C PRO A 168 17.55 -28.09 14.33
N GLN A 169 18.55 -28.40 15.16
CA GLN A 169 18.53 -29.53 16.10
C GLN A 169 17.50 -29.38 17.24
N ASP A 170 17.03 -28.16 17.48
CA ASP A 170 16.04 -27.85 18.51
C ASP A 170 14.62 -27.72 17.92
N ALA A 171 14.44 -28.13 16.66
CA ALA A 171 13.20 -28.03 15.90
C ALA A 171 12.67 -29.40 15.46
N VAL A 172 11.35 -29.51 15.47
CA VAL A 172 10.62 -30.58 14.78
C VAL A 172 9.71 -29.92 13.75
N HIS A 173 9.63 -30.47 12.54
CA HIS A 173 8.66 -30.05 11.52
C HIS A 173 7.55 -31.08 11.36
N VAL A 174 6.30 -30.64 11.37
CA VAL A 174 5.12 -31.49 11.26
C VAL A 174 4.35 -31.11 9.99
N GLY A 175 4.17 -32.06 9.09
CA GLY A 175 3.46 -31.84 7.83
C GLY A 175 2.95 -33.15 7.22
N ASP A 176 2.13 -33.06 6.18
CA ASP A 176 1.44 -34.21 5.57
C ASP A 176 2.12 -34.74 4.29
N SER A 177 3.13 -34.04 3.78
CA SER A 177 3.83 -34.41 2.55
C SER A 177 5.18 -35.10 2.82
N PRO A 178 5.35 -36.37 2.41
CA PRO A 178 6.65 -37.05 2.49
C PRO A 178 7.77 -36.33 1.73
N GLU A 179 7.44 -35.68 0.60
CA GLU A 179 8.43 -34.95 -0.19
C GLU A 179 8.68 -33.56 0.39
N ALA A 180 7.64 -32.73 0.50
CA ALA A 180 7.80 -31.33 0.91
C ALA A 180 8.20 -31.22 2.39
N ASP A 181 7.54 -31.96 3.28
CA ASP A 181 7.73 -31.81 4.72
C ASP A 181 8.81 -32.72 5.28
N VAL A 182 8.79 -34.01 4.94
CA VAL A 182 9.74 -34.97 5.53
C VAL A 182 11.11 -34.84 4.90
N ALA A 183 11.22 -34.94 3.57
CA ALA A 183 12.52 -34.82 2.90
C ALA A 183 13.10 -33.40 3.03
N GLY A 184 12.27 -32.37 2.92
CA GLY A 184 12.66 -30.97 3.12
C GLY A 184 13.21 -30.69 4.52
N ALA A 185 12.50 -31.10 5.57
CA ALA A 185 12.97 -30.90 6.95
C ALA A 185 14.27 -31.68 7.23
N ARG A 186 14.38 -32.94 6.75
CA ARG A 186 15.62 -33.72 6.87
C ARG A 186 16.81 -33.03 6.19
N ALA A 187 16.60 -32.46 5.01
CA ALA A 187 17.64 -31.73 4.28
C ALA A 187 18.09 -30.46 5.02
N ALA A 188 17.19 -29.84 5.80
CA ALA A 188 17.49 -28.70 6.66
C ALA A 188 18.07 -29.08 8.04
N GLY A 189 18.25 -30.37 8.33
CA GLY A 189 18.73 -30.86 9.64
C GLY A 189 17.69 -30.80 10.75
N ILE A 190 16.40 -30.73 10.40
CA ILE A 190 15.25 -30.67 11.31
C ILE A 190 14.62 -32.05 11.40
N GLU A 191 14.17 -32.46 12.59
CA GLU A 191 13.47 -33.73 12.78
C GLU A 191 12.07 -33.67 12.16
N PRO A 192 11.73 -34.53 11.17
CA PRO A 192 10.38 -34.54 10.59
C PRO A 192 9.41 -35.42 11.39
N VAL A 193 8.15 -35.01 11.42
CA VAL A 193 7.01 -35.82 11.84
C VAL A 193 5.96 -35.76 10.74
N LEU A 194 5.62 -36.92 10.18
CA LEU A 194 4.57 -37.02 9.18
C LEU A 194 3.21 -37.11 9.87
N ILE A 195 2.27 -36.23 9.50
CA ILE A 195 0.87 -36.37 9.91
C ILE A 195 0.06 -37.05 8.80
N VAL A 196 -0.62 -38.14 9.14
CA VAL A 196 -1.42 -38.93 8.21
C VAL A 196 -2.88 -38.87 8.63
N ARG A 197 -3.66 -38.08 7.89
CA ARG A 197 -5.08 -37.82 8.19
C ARG A 197 -6.05 -38.84 7.61
N ASP A 198 -5.68 -39.47 6.49
CA ASP A 198 -6.58 -40.27 5.64
C ASP A 198 -6.40 -41.80 5.82
N GLY A 199 -5.63 -42.22 6.83
CA GLY A 199 -5.40 -43.64 7.11
C GLY A 199 -4.48 -44.33 6.11
N THR A 200 -3.77 -43.57 5.26
CA THR A 200 -2.71 -44.13 4.42
C THR A 200 -1.64 -44.82 5.28
N PRO A 201 -1.04 -45.94 4.82
CA PRO A 201 -0.01 -46.62 5.58
C PRO A 201 1.20 -45.71 5.81
N ALA A 202 1.68 -45.67 7.06
CA ALA A 202 2.88 -44.92 7.40
C ALA A 202 4.08 -45.39 6.56
N PRO A 203 4.97 -44.50 6.14
CA PRO A 203 6.21 -44.87 5.47
C PRO A 203 7.04 -45.83 6.32
N THR A 204 7.67 -46.82 5.69
CA THR A 204 8.52 -47.82 6.37
C THR A 204 9.97 -47.35 6.60
N ASP A 205 10.25 -46.08 6.32
CA ASP A 205 11.59 -45.46 6.40
C ASP A 205 11.98 -44.99 7.81
N GLY A 206 11.16 -45.32 8.82
CA GLY A 206 11.39 -44.95 10.22
C GLY A 206 10.98 -43.52 10.57
N THR A 207 10.35 -42.76 9.67
CA THR A 207 9.80 -41.44 9.98
C THR A 207 8.72 -41.54 11.06
N ARG A 208 8.80 -40.70 12.09
CA ARG A 208 7.76 -40.64 13.13
C ARG A 208 6.45 -40.20 12.48
N THR A 209 5.40 -40.98 12.70
CA THR A 209 4.07 -40.72 12.12
C THR A 209 3.04 -40.51 13.22
N ILE A 210 2.17 -39.52 13.04
CA ILE A 210 1.01 -39.23 13.89
C ILE A 210 -0.25 -39.14 13.04
N THR A 211 -1.43 -39.35 13.63
CA THR A 211 -2.72 -39.20 12.92
C THR A 211 -3.48 -37.94 13.31
N THR A 212 -3.11 -37.33 14.45
CA THR A 212 -3.69 -36.09 14.96
C THR A 212 -2.61 -35.25 15.62
N LEU A 213 -2.79 -33.93 15.65
CA LEU A 213 -1.87 -33.03 16.34
C LEU A 213 -1.84 -33.26 17.86
N SER A 214 -2.94 -33.73 18.44
CA SER A 214 -3.01 -34.10 19.86
C SER A 214 -2.03 -35.22 20.22
N SER A 215 -1.72 -36.13 19.28
CA SER A 215 -0.73 -37.19 19.49
C SER A 215 0.70 -36.65 19.60
N LEU A 216 0.98 -35.48 19.02
CA LEU A 216 2.31 -34.86 19.08
C LEU A 216 2.66 -34.43 20.51
N VAL A 217 1.68 -33.89 21.25
CA VAL A 217 1.82 -33.35 22.60
C VAL A 217 2.51 -34.32 23.57
N GLY A 218 2.20 -35.62 23.47
CA GLY A 218 2.76 -36.65 24.36
C GLY A 218 4.12 -37.20 23.92
N THR A 219 4.59 -36.85 22.72
CA THR A 219 5.81 -37.42 22.12
C THR A 219 7.01 -36.48 22.14
N LEU A 220 6.78 -35.17 22.28
CA LEU A 220 7.86 -34.18 22.33
C LEU A 220 8.38 -34.01 23.76
N SER A 221 9.68 -34.21 23.95
CA SER A 221 10.39 -33.81 25.16
C SER A 221 10.72 -32.32 25.06
N LEU A 222 9.82 -31.47 25.57
CA LEU A 222 10.01 -30.02 25.58
C LEU A 222 10.91 -29.65 26.77
N SER A 223 12.07 -29.04 26.49
CA SER A 223 12.93 -28.47 27.54
C SER A 223 12.36 -27.10 27.97
N PRO A 224 12.29 -26.78 29.28
CA PRO A 224 11.75 -25.51 29.71
C PRO A 224 12.67 -24.37 29.28
N THR A 225 12.06 -23.41 28.56
CA THR A 225 12.50 -22.04 28.30
C THR A 225 13.79 -21.85 27.48
N TRP A 226 13.62 -21.52 26.21
CA TRP A 226 14.45 -20.48 25.61
C TRP A 226 14.03 -19.15 26.26
N ASP A 227 14.98 -18.40 26.79
CA ASP A 227 14.76 -17.02 27.22
C ASP A 227 14.56 -16.20 25.95
N ILE A 228 13.32 -16.22 25.44
CA ILE A 228 12.87 -15.25 24.45
C ILE A 228 12.96 -13.92 25.20
N GLN A 229 14.09 -13.22 25.05
CA GLN A 229 14.09 -11.76 25.15
C GLN A 229 12.85 -11.35 24.36
N PRO A 230 11.81 -10.75 24.98
CA PRO A 230 10.69 -10.27 24.21
C PRO A 230 11.30 -9.27 23.25
N GLU A 231 11.56 -9.69 22.02
CA GLU A 231 11.76 -8.77 20.94
C GLU A 231 10.55 -7.87 21.05
N ARG A 232 10.86 -6.61 21.37
CA ARG A 232 9.95 -5.49 21.33
C ARG A 232 8.98 -5.82 20.20
N PRO A 233 7.68 -6.03 20.52
CA PRO A 233 6.75 -6.77 19.66
C PRO A 233 7.05 -6.39 18.23
N ALA A 234 7.36 -7.39 17.38
CA ALA A 234 7.68 -7.18 15.97
C ALA A 234 6.79 -6.03 15.52
N PRO A 235 7.37 -4.88 15.10
CA PRO A 235 6.59 -3.67 14.91
C PRO A 235 5.38 -4.11 14.10
N PRO A 236 4.15 -3.83 14.58
CA PRO A 236 2.93 -4.40 14.04
C PRO A 236 3.06 -4.40 12.52
N PRO A 237 2.76 -5.54 11.85
CA PRO A 237 3.09 -5.79 10.44
C PRO A 237 2.90 -4.48 9.71
N PRO A 238 3.96 -3.90 9.09
CA PRO A 238 4.13 -2.47 8.92
C PRO A 238 2.77 -1.88 8.66
N ARG A 239 2.18 -1.24 9.70
CA ARG A 239 0.79 -0.77 9.68
C ARG A 239 0.56 -0.30 8.27
N THR A 240 -0.37 -0.94 7.53
CA THR A 240 -0.61 -0.62 6.12
C THR A 240 -0.44 0.88 6.00
N GLU A 241 0.34 1.35 5.03
CA GLU A 241 0.82 2.75 4.94
C GLU A 241 -0.35 3.79 5.01
N ASP A 242 -1.60 3.34 5.12
CA ASP A 242 -2.84 4.05 5.23
C ASP A 242 -3.64 3.71 6.51
N ASN A 243 -3.07 3.73 7.72
CA ASN A 243 -3.91 3.69 8.94
C ASN A 243 -4.51 5.06 9.33
N TRP A 244 -4.51 6.03 8.41
CA TRP A 244 -5.07 7.35 8.65
C TRP A 244 -6.59 7.34 8.65
N LEU A 245 -7.15 7.98 9.68
CA LEU A 245 -8.59 8.00 9.92
C LEU A 245 -9.28 8.88 8.86
N PRO A 246 -10.30 8.40 8.14
CA PRO A 246 -10.94 9.17 7.07
C PRO A 246 -11.47 10.55 7.48
N TRP A 247 -11.98 10.69 8.72
CA TRP A 247 -12.47 11.98 9.21
C TRP A 247 -11.34 13.03 9.34
N SER A 248 -10.10 12.57 9.57
CA SER A 248 -8.96 13.46 9.79
C SER A 248 -8.60 14.27 8.55
N ALA A 249 -8.94 13.78 7.34
CA ALA A 249 -8.80 14.49 6.08
C ALA A 249 -9.48 15.87 6.10
N LEU A 250 -10.77 15.89 6.43
CA LEU A 250 -11.58 17.12 6.41
C LEU A 250 -11.22 18.05 7.57
N VAL A 251 -10.93 17.49 8.75
CA VAL A 251 -10.51 18.31 9.91
C VAL A 251 -9.14 18.94 9.67
N ALA A 252 -8.19 18.20 9.09
CA ALA A 252 -6.88 18.73 8.73
C ALA A 252 -7.00 19.84 7.67
N LEU A 253 -7.94 19.72 6.73
CA LEU A 253 -8.20 20.75 5.74
C LEU A 253 -8.70 22.04 6.39
N VAL A 254 -9.72 21.94 7.25
CA VAL A 254 -10.24 23.10 7.99
C VAL A 254 -9.14 23.74 8.84
N ALA A 255 -8.33 22.92 9.51
CA ALA A 255 -7.20 23.42 10.31
C ALA A 255 -6.13 24.12 9.45
N ALA A 256 -5.76 23.56 8.30
CA ALA A 256 -4.81 24.17 7.38
C ALA A 256 -5.33 25.50 6.82
N MET A 257 -6.60 25.54 6.42
CA MET A 257 -7.26 26.76 5.93
C MET A 257 -7.32 27.83 7.02
N PHE A 258 -7.74 27.46 8.23
CA PHE A 258 -7.78 28.39 9.37
C PHE A 258 -6.40 28.98 9.67
N LEU A 259 -5.36 28.13 9.74
CA LEU A 259 -3.98 28.58 9.99
C LEU A 259 -3.45 29.47 8.86
N GLY A 260 -3.77 29.14 7.60
CA GLY A 260 -3.41 29.95 6.44
C GLY A 260 -4.06 31.33 6.47
N PHE A 261 -5.38 31.41 6.69
CA PHE A 261 -6.11 32.67 6.80
C PHE A 261 -5.67 33.50 8.01
N LEU A 262 -5.40 32.85 9.15
CA LEU A 262 -4.85 33.51 10.33
C LEU A 262 -3.46 34.10 10.02
N GLY A 263 -2.59 33.33 9.36
CA GLY A 263 -1.28 33.80 8.92
C GLY A 263 -1.38 35.02 7.99
N GLN A 264 -2.29 34.97 7.01
CA GLN A 264 -2.59 36.10 6.13
C GLN A 264 -3.07 37.33 6.92
N ALA A 265 -4.05 37.15 7.81
CA ALA A 265 -4.58 38.24 8.64
C ALA A 265 -3.48 38.89 9.50
N LEU A 266 -2.56 38.10 10.05
CA LEU A 266 -1.43 38.59 10.83
C LEU A 266 -0.42 39.37 9.98
N VAL A 267 -0.12 38.92 8.76
CA VAL A 267 0.74 39.65 7.82
C VAL A 267 0.14 41.01 7.48
N LEU A 268 -1.16 41.04 7.16
CA LEU A 268 -1.89 42.27 6.87
C LEU A 268 -1.92 43.21 8.10
N LEU A 269 -2.31 42.69 9.27
CA LEU A 269 -2.34 43.49 10.50
C LEU A 269 -0.96 44.05 10.87
N GLY A 270 0.11 43.25 10.70
CA GLY A 270 1.48 43.71 10.89
C GLY A 270 1.84 44.85 9.94
N ALA A 271 1.55 44.71 8.65
CA ALA A 271 1.77 45.76 7.66
C ALA A 271 1.05 47.07 8.02
N ALA A 272 -0.22 46.99 8.43
CA ALA A 272 -0.99 48.13 8.89
C ALA A 272 -0.38 48.76 10.17
N ALA A 273 0.10 47.94 11.11
CA ALA A 273 0.75 48.42 12.34
C ALA A 273 2.08 49.15 12.08
N PHE A 274 2.79 48.82 10.99
CA PHE A 274 3.99 49.53 10.52
C PHE A 274 3.66 50.75 9.64
N GLY A 275 2.38 51.11 9.50
CA GLY A 275 1.94 52.30 8.75
C GLY A 275 2.01 52.14 7.23
N LEU A 276 2.01 50.90 6.72
CA LEU A 276 1.89 50.67 5.28
C LEU A 276 0.44 50.93 4.85
N ASP A 277 0.25 51.85 3.91
CA ASP A 277 -1.05 52.14 3.31
C ASP A 277 -1.32 51.16 2.17
N TYR A 278 -2.37 50.33 2.32
CA TYR A 278 -2.80 49.39 1.31
C TYR A 278 -4.30 49.09 1.43
N LYS A 279 -4.94 48.68 0.34
CA LYS A 279 -6.33 48.22 0.36
C LYS A 279 -6.38 46.77 0.80
N ALA A 280 -7.08 46.47 1.90
CA ALA A 280 -7.21 45.10 2.39
C ALA A 280 -7.90 44.14 1.40
N SER A 281 -8.74 44.66 0.51
CA SER A 281 -9.38 43.89 -0.57
C SER A 281 -8.43 43.51 -1.71
N ASP A 282 -7.30 44.20 -1.84
CA ASP A 282 -6.30 44.01 -2.89
C ASP A 282 -4.88 44.32 -2.36
N PRO A 283 -4.35 43.46 -1.48
CA PRO A 283 -3.05 43.67 -0.87
C PRO A 283 -1.91 43.46 -1.88
N PRO A 284 -0.83 44.25 -1.80
CA PRO A 284 0.28 44.15 -2.74
C PRO A 284 1.00 42.79 -2.67
N PRO A 285 1.72 42.38 -3.74
CA PRO A 285 2.46 41.13 -3.80
C PRO A 285 3.40 40.88 -2.61
N GLY A 286 4.01 41.95 -2.09
CA GLY A 286 4.89 41.88 -0.92
C GLY A 286 4.22 41.38 0.35
N LEU A 287 2.88 41.44 0.44
CA LEU A 287 2.09 40.91 1.55
C LEU A 287 1.40 39.58 1.22
N THR A 288 0.99 39.37 -0.04
CA THR A 288 0.31 38.13 -0.45
C THR A 288 1.26 36.95 -0.62
N LEU A 289 2.48 37.16 -1.14
CA LEU A 289 3.45 36.09 -1.35
C LEU A 289 3.91 35.43 -0.04
N PRO A 290 4.25 36.18 1.04
CA PRO A 290 4.52 35.58 2.35
C PRO A 290 3.32 34.82 2.92
N ALA A 291 2.10 35.34 2.75
CA ALA A 291 0.89 34.65 3.18
C ALA A 291 0.68 33.33 2.43
N GLY A 292 0.99 33.29 1.13
CA GLY A 292 1.01 32.06 0.33
C GLY A 292 1.99 31.02 0.89
N VAL A 293 3.19 31.42 1.27
CA VAL A 293 4.16 30.52 1.93
C VAL A 293 3.62 29.97 3.25
N LEU A 294 2.97 30.81 4.07
CA LEU A 294 2.36 30.39 5.33
C LEU A 294 1.24 29.38 5.11
N LEU A 295 0.41 29.56 4.07
CA LEU A 295 -0.61 28.59 3.71
C LEU A 295 0.00 27.24 3.32
N GLN A 296 1.06 27.22 2.52
CA GLN A 296 1.74 25.98 2.16
C GLN A 296 2.39 25.30 3.37
N ALA A 297 2.97 26.08 4.28
CA ALA A 297 3.47 25.57 5.55
C ALA A 297 2.34 24.99 6.42
N ALA A 298 1.15 25.62 6.43
CA ALA A 298 -0.02 25.13 7.14
C ALA A 298 -0.53 23.79 6.58
N PHE A 299 -0.56 23.62 5.25
CA PHE A 299 -0.86 22.34 4.62
C PHE A 299 0.12 21.24 5.03
N ILE A 300 1.43 21.53 4.98
CA ILE A 300 2.47 20.57 5.41
C ILE A 300 2.31 20.22 6.88
N ALA A 301 2.12 21.22 7.74
CA ALA A 301 1.97 21.05 9.18
C ALA A 301 0.71 20.22 9.52
N ALA A 302 -0.41 20.48 8.86
CA ALA A 302 -1.65 19.73 9.05
C ALA A 302 -1.50 18.27 8.59
N ALA A 303 -0.91 18.03 7.41
CA ALA A 303 -0.66 16.68 6.91
C ALA A 303 0.24 15.86 7.85
N ILE A 304 1.28 16.48 8.40
CA ILE A 304 2.19 15.84 9.36
C ILE A 304 1.52 15.65 10.73
N GLY A 305 0.85 16.68 11.23
CA GLY A 305 0.21 16.67 12.56
C GLY A 305 -0.90 15.64 12.65
N PHE A 306 -1.84 15.65 11.71
CA PHE A 306 -2.93 14.68 11.67
C PHE A 306 -2.46 13.29 11.26
N GLY A 307 -1.47 13.19 10.35
CA GLY A 307 -0.84 11.91 10.02
C GLY A 307 -0.23 11.21 11.23
N ARG A 308 0.34 11.98 12.17
CA ARG A 308 0.91 11.44 13.42
C ARG A 308 -0.10 10.90 14.41
N LEU A 309 -1.39 11.26 14.29
CA LEU A 309 -2.44 10.71 15.15
C LEU A 309 -2.60 9.18 14.96
N ALA A 310 -2.24 8.66 13.78
CA ALA A 310 -2.25 7.22 13.51
C ALA A 310 -0.93 6.50 13.85
N GLY A 311 0.09 7.22 14.33
CA GLY A 311 1.40 6.67 14.68
C GLY A 311 2.58 7.42 14.04
N PRO A 312 3.82 6.92 14.19
CA PRO A 312 5.01 7.51 13.60
C PRO A 312 4.89 7.60 12.07
N VAL A 313 5.19 8.79 11.51
CA VAL A 313 5.19 9.02 10.06
C VAL A 313 6.60 9.26 9.53
N THR A 314 6.85 8.78 8.32
CA THR A 314 8.09 8.99 7.58
C THR A 314 7.78 9.61 6.22
N PRO A 315 8.77 10.15 5.48
CA PRO A 315 8.53 10.62 4.11
C PRO A 315 7.90 9.54 3.21
N ALA A 316 8.28 8.27 3.40
CA ALA A 316 7.72 7.15 2.65
C ALA A 316 6.22 6.95 2.93
N SER A 317 5.73 7.27 4.13
CA SER A 317 4.31 7.21 4.50
C SER A 317 3.44 8.12 3.61
N TYR A 318 3.99 9.23 3.12
CA TYR A 318 3.31 10.13 2.18
C TYR A 318 3.55 9.76 0.71
N GLY A 319 4.31 8.70 0.45
CA GLY A 319 4.73 8.30 -0.91
C GLY A 319 5.90 9.12 -1.47
N LEU A 320 6.71 9.77 -0.63
CA LEU A 320 7.96 10.44 -1.06
C LEU A 320 9.05 9.40 -1.39
N ARG A 321 8.80 8.58 -2.41
CA ARG A 321 9.68 7.54 -2.92
C ARG A 321 9.77 7.58 -4.44
N ARG A 322 10.86 7.09 -5.00
CA ARG A 322 11.00 6.93 -6.45
C ARG A 322 9.88 6.01 -6.99
N PRO A 323 9.37 6.24 -8.22
CA PRO A 323 8.36 5.37 -8.80
C PRO A 323 8.90 3.94 -8.93
N PRO A 324 8.28 2.92 -8.29
CA PRO A 324 8.81 1.57 -8.20
C PRO A 324 8.80 0.86 -9.56
N LYS A 325 7.83 1.21 -10.42
CA LYS A 325 7.72 0.70 -11.80
C LYS A 325 8.68 1.36 -12.80
N GLY A 326 9.61 2.21 -12.32
CA GLY A 326 10.62 2.88 -13.13
C GLY A 326 10.23 4.30 -13.59
N ILE A 327 11.25 5.15 -13.79
CA ILE A 327 11.08 6.58 -14.10
C ILE A 327 10.48 6.84 -15.48
N TRP A 328 10.81 6.02 -16.49
CA TRP A 328 10.30 6.19 -17.85
C TRP A 328 8.80 5.96 -17.96
N ARG A 329 8.27 4.95 -17.25
CA ARG A 329 6.81 4.74 -17.15
C ARG A 329 6.14 5.92 -16.46
N ALA A 330 6.74 6.47 -15.42
CA ALA A 330 6.22 7.65 -14.74
C ALA A 330 6.20 8.87 -15.67
N ILE A 331 7.26 9.11 -16.46
CA ILE A 331 7.29 10.18 -17.47
C ILE A 331 6.18 9.98 -18.52
N GLY A 332 6.02 8.75 -19.04
CA GLY A 332 4.94 8.44 -19.98
C GLY A 332 3.55 8.73 -19.41
N LEU A 333 3.31 8.38 -18.14
CA LEU A 333 2.05 8.69 -17.45
C LEU A 333 1.85 10.19 -17.21
N ILE A 334 2.90 10.94 -16.85
CA ILE A 334 2.85 12.41 -16.72
C ILE A 334 2.40 13.02 -18.05
N VAL A 335 3.05 12.64 -19.16
CA VAL A 335 2.71 13.16 -20.50
C VAL A 335 1.28 12.80 -20.88
N ALA A 336 0.87 11.54 -20.67
CA ALA A 336 -0.47 11.08 -21.01
C ALA A 336 -1.56 11.82 -20.20
N VAL A 337 -1.38 11.95 -18.88
CA VAL A 337 -2.32 12.67 -18.01
C VAL A 337 -2.36 14.15 -18.36
N PHE A 338 -1.21 14.78 -18.60
CA PHE A 338 -1.15 16.20 -18.93
C PHE A 338 -1.80 16.50 -20.28
N PHE A 339 -1.51 15.69 -21.30
CA PHE A 339 -2.15 15.82 -22.62
C PHE A 339 -3.66 15.62 -22.53
N GLY A 340 -4.11 14.58 -21.80
CA GLY A 340 -5.54 14.34 -21.56
C GLY A 340 -6.22 15.53 -20.86
N TYR A 341 -5.53 16.15 -19.91
CA TYR A 341 -6.03 17.38 -19.25
C TYR A 341 -6.14 18.56 -20.22
N ILE A 342 -5.13 18.82 -21.06
CA ILE A 342 -5.17 19.91 -22.04
C ILE A 342 -6.35 19.71 -23.01
N VAL A 343 -6.52 18.49 -23.53
CA VAL A 343 -7.63 18.17 -24.43
C VAL A 343 -8.98 18.38 -23.74
N LEU A 344 -9.13 17.89 -22.50
CA LEU A 344 -10.34 18.07 -21.72
C LEU A 344 -10.64 19.56 -21.47
N ALA A 345 -9.64 20.33 -21.04
CA ALA A 345 -9.77 21.75 -20.78
C ALA A 345 -10.18 22.50 -22.05
N GLY A 346 -9.56 22.18 -23.20
CA GLY A 346 -9.90 22.77 -24.49
C GLY A 346 -11.32 22.42 -24.96
N ILE A 347 -11.78 21.18 -24.76
CA ILE A 347 -13.18 20.81 -25.05
C ILE A 347 -14.13 21.56 -24.10
N TYR A 348 -13.79 21.66 -22.83
CA TYR A 348 -14.61 22.33 -21.83
C TYR A 348 -14.79 23.82 -22.12
N THR A 349 -13.72 24.53 -22.49
CA THR A 349 -13.81 25.96 -22.83
C THR A 349 -14.70 26.22 -24.04
N GLN A 350 -14.71 25.32 -25.03
CA GLN A 350 -15.61 25.39 -26.19
C GLN A 350 -17.07 25.10 -25.82
N LEU A 351 -17.31 24.19 -24.86
CA LEU A 351 -18.66 23.81 -24.44
C LEU A 351 -19.35 24.87 -23.57
N VAL A 352 -18.58 25.64 -22.82
CA VAL A 352 -19.10 26.66 -21.89
C VAL A 352 -19.20 28.04 -22.57
N ASP A 353 -18.89 28.12 -23.86
CA ASP A 353 -18.97 29.34 -24.69
C ASP A 353 -18.30 30.54 -24.00
N LEU A 354 -17.06 30.31 -23.56
CA LEU A 354 -16.22 31.34 -22.97
C LEU A 354 -15.70 32.29 -24.07
N GLU A 355 -16.60 32.99 -24.77
CA GLU A 355 -16.29 34.21 -25.51
C GLU A 355 -15.83 35.27 -24.50
N GLY A 356 -14.52 35.28 -24.17
CA GLY A 356 -13.92 36.24 -23.23
C GLY A 356 -12.86 35.68 -22.28
N ALA A 357 -12.57 34.38 -22.29
CA ALA A 357 -11.51 33.81 -21.44
C ALA A 357 -10.07 34.15 -21.88
N GLU A 358 -9.88 35.00 -22.90
CA GLU A 358 -8.57 35.55 -23.24
C GLU A 358 -8.10 36.64 -22.26
N ASP A 359 -9.02 37.29 -21.50
CA ASP A 359 -8.68 38.32 -20.50
C ASP A 359 -8.22 37.74 -19.14
N GLN A 360 -8.15 36.41 -19.00
CA GLN A 360 -8.02 35.73 -17.69
C GLN A 360 -6.59 35.58 -17.15
N LEU A 361 -5.59 36.19 -17.79
CA LEU A 361 -4.20 36.12 -17.35
C LEU A 361 -3.68 37.40 -16.67
N GLU A 362 -4.42 38.51 -16.72
CA GLU A 362 -4.00 39.81 -16.15
C GLU A 362 -4.19 39.94 -14.62
N GLY A 363 -4.73 38.92 -13.94
CA GLY A 363 -5.15 39.02 -12.53
C GLY A 363 -4.07 38.77 -11.47
N LEU A 364 -2.86 38.34 -11.84
CA LEU A 364 -1.74 38.31 -10.91
C LEU A 364 -1.11 39.69 -10.94
N GLY A 365 -1.56 40.60 -10.07
CA GLY A 365 -1.04 41.97 -9.88
C GLY A 365 0.43 42.01 -9.40
N ILE A 366 1.30 41.21 -9.99
CA ILE A 366 2.73 41.20 -9.81
C ILE A 366 3.24 42.40 -10.58
N GLU A 367 3.47 43.50 -9.86
CA GLU A 367 4.24 44.62 -10.40
C GLU A 367 5.50 44.09 -11.10
N LYS A 368 5.92 44.74 -12.20
CA LYS A 368 7.07 44.38 -13.05
C LYS A 368 8.44 44.50 -12.35
N GLN A 369 8.49 44.28 -11.04
CA GLN A 369 9.72 44.11 -10.28
C GLN A 369 10.17 42.66 -10.43
N ALA A 370 11.30 42.45 -11.12
CA ALA A 370 11.86 41.14 -11.39
C ALA A 370 11.99 40.24 -10.14
N VAL A 371 12.21 40.84 -8.96
CA VAL A 371 12.30 40.14 -7.68
C VAL A 371 10.95 39.56 -7.23
N ALA A 372 9.85 40.31 -7.38
CA ALA A 372 8.52 39.83 -7.02
C ALA A 372 8.05 38.70 -7.95
N ILE A 373 8.38 38.80 -9.25
CA ILE A 373 8.13 37.74 -10.23
C ILE A 373 8.94 36.48 -9.89
N ALA A 374 10.24 36.60 -9.62
CA ALA A 374 11.06 35.46 -9.26
C ALA A 374 10.60 34.78 -7.95
N PHE A 375 10.22 35.56 -6.95
CA PHE A 375 9.69 35.03 -5.69
C PHE A 375 8.31 34.39 -5.86
N GLY A 376 7.42 35.02 -6.65
CA GLY A 376 6.13 34.46 -7.01
C GLY A 376 6.26 33.12 -7.73
N ALA A 377 7.19 33.02 -8.67
CA ALA A 377 7.51 31.77 -9.36
C ALA A 377 7.92 30.66 -8.37
N LEU A 378 8.77 30.96 -7.38
CA LEU A 378 9.16 30.00 -6.35
C LEU A 378 7.96 29.55 -5.49
N VAL A 379 7.10 30.48 -5.07
CA VAL A 379 5.93 30.13 -4.27
C VAL A 379 4.94 29.28 -5.07
N VAL A 380 4.60 29.71 -6.30
CA VAL A 380 3.56 29.08 -7.13
C VAL A 380 4.03 27.80 -7.79
N CYS A 381 5.27 27.74 -8.26
CA CYS A 381 5.77 26.61 -9.07
C CYS A 381 6.58 25.59 -8.25
N VAL A 382 6.97 25.91 -7.02
CA VAL A 382 7.74 25.01 -6.14
C VAL A 382 7.02 24.78 -4.81
N ALA A 383 6.77 25.84 -4.02
CA ALA A 383 6.21 25.68 -2.68
C ALA A 383 4.78 25.12 -2.71
N ALA A 384 3.94 25.60 -3.63
CA ALA A 384 2.57 25.14 -3.81
C ALA A 384 2.49 23.66 -4.24
N PRO A 385 3.20 23.20 -5.29
CA PRO A 385 3.26 21.77 -5.60
C PRO A 385 3.75 20.91 -4.43
N ILE A 386 4.72 21.37 -3.64
CA ILE A 386 5.18 20.59 -2.47
C ILE A 386 4.09 20.50 -1.40
N GLY A 387 3.54 21.65 -0.98
CA GLY A 387 2.57 21.73 0.11
C GLY A 387 1.24 21.06 -0.25
N GLU A 388 0.70 21.39 -1.42
CA GLU A 388 -0.58 20.85 -1.89
C GLU A 388 -0.47 19.35 -2.18
N GLU A 389 0.57 18.88 -2.88
CA GLU A 389 0.65 17.43 -3.15
C GLU A 389 0.86 16.64 -1.85
N LEU A 390 1.68 17.12 -0.92
CA LEU A 390 1.85 16.47 0.38
C LEU A 390 0.53 16.37 1.14
N PHE A 391 -0.28 17.44 1.14
CA PHE A 391 -1.56 17.45 1.81
C PHE A 391 -2.63 16.64 1.08
N PHE A 392 -2.92 16.96 -0.18
CA PHE A 392 -4.02 16.37 -0.92
C PHE A 392 -3.76 14.90 -1.29
N ARG A 393 -2.58 14.58 -1.82
CA ARG A 393 -2.27 13.22 -2.32
C ARG A 393 -1.53 12.42 -1.28
N GLY A 394 -0.54 13.05 -0.65
CA GLY A 394 0.28 12.45 0.38
C GLY A 394 -0.48 12.12 1.65
N PHE A 395 -1.57 12.83 2.00
CA PHE A 395 -2.35 12.62 3.23
C PHE A 395 -3.85 12.41 2.97
N MET A 396 -4.55 13.42 2.46
CA MET A 396 -6.01 13.46 2.40
C MET A 396 -6.60 12.33 1.56
N TYR A 397 -6.09 12.15 0.33
CA TYR A 397 -6.47 11.07 -0.57
C TYR A 397 -6.30 9.70 0.08
N ARG A 398 -5.15 9.48 0.74
CA ARG A 398 -4.83 8.22 1.41
C ARG A 398 -5.75 7.95 2.61
N ALA A 399 -6.00 8.96 3.44
CA ALA A 399 -6.93 8.86 4.56
C ALA A 399 -8.36 8.56 4.07
N LEU A 400 -8.81 9.19 2.98
CA LEU A 400 -10.14 8.94 2.39
C LEU A 400 -10.23 7.60 1.66
N ARG A 401 -9.13 7.10 1.10
CA ARG A 401 -9.07 5.79 0.43
C ARG A 401 -9.44 4.66 1.39
N ASN A 402 -9.13 4.81 2.68
CA ASN A 402 -9.47 3.84 3.72
C ASN A 402 -10.97 3.73 4.01
N TRP A 403 -11.77 4.68 3.52
CA TRP A 403 -13.21 4.66 3.74
C TRP A 403 -13.96 3.86 2.67
N ARG A 404 -13.77 4.21 1.39
CA ARG A 404 -14.54 3.63 0.27
C ARG A 404 -13.68 3.30 -0.95
N GLY A 405 -12.38 3.09 -0.75
CA GLY A 405 -11.46 2.73 -1.81
C GLY A 405 -11.04 3.89 -2.70
N VAL A 406 -10.39 3.55 -3.81
CA VAL A 406 -9.64 4.47 -4.68
C VAL A 406 -10.53 5.53 -5.33
N ILE A 407 -11.65 5.12 -5.95
CA ILE A 407 -12.44 6.00 -6.82
C ILE A 407 -13.19 7.07 -6.01
N PRO A 408 -13.96 6.75 -4.95
CA PRO A 408 -14.65 7.77 -4.16
C PRO A 408 -13.68 8.74 -3.49
N ALA A 409 -12.52 8.24 -3.03
CA ALA A 409 -11.48 9.09 -2.45
C ALA A 409 -10.88 10.06 -3.47
N ALA A 410 -10.61 9.59 -4.70
CA ALA A 410 -10.10 10.43 -5.77
C ALA A 410 -11.11 11.50 -6.19
N LEU A 411 -12.40 11.12 -6.35
CA LEU A 411 -13.47 12.05 -6.69
C LEU A 411 -13.68 13.13 -5.62
N LEU A 412 -13.71 12.73 -4.35
CA LEU A 412 -13.87 13.67 -3.23
C LEU A 412 -12.65 14.59 -3.11
N THR A 413 -11.45 14.02 -3.14
CA THR A 413 -10.20 14.79 -3.07
C THR A 413 -10.06 15.76 -4.23
N GLY A 414 -10.35 15.31 -5.45
CA GLY A 414 -10.29 16.13 -6.66
C GLY A 414 -11.32 17.26 -6.63
N THR A 415 -12.57 16.97 -6.25
CA THR A 415 -13.60 18.01 -6.09
C THR A 415 -13.19 19.07 -5.06
N ILE A 416 -12.71 18.66 -3.88
CA ILE A 416 -12.23 19.58 -2.85
C ILE A 416 -11.05 20.43 -3.36
N PHE A 417 -10.10 19.79 -4.05
CA PHE A 417 -8.96 20.47 -4.66
C PHE A 417 -9.41 21.55 -5.66
N GLY A 418 -10.37 21.24 -6.53
CA GLY A 418 -10.95 22.21 -7.46
C GLY A 418 -11.69 23.34 -6.75
N LEU A 419 -12.51 23.03 -5.74
CA LEU A 419 -13.28 24.04 -5.00
C LEU A 419 -12.40 25.06 -4.25
N ILE A 420 -11.30 24.61 -3.63
CA ILE A 420 -10.38 25.50 -2.90
C ILE A 420 -9.66 26.46 -3.86
N HIS A 421 -9.44 26.04 -5.11
CA HIS A 421 -8.91 26.93 -6.13
C HIS A 421 -9.87 28.06 -6.50
N GLY A 422 -11.16 27.99 -6.14
CA GLY A 422 -12.12 29.10 -6.26
C GLY A 422 -11.77 30.33 -5.42
N LEU A 423 -10.80 30.21 -4.51
CA LEU A 423 -10.19 31.35 -3.82
C LEU A 423 -9.22 32.16 -4.72
N SER A 424 -8.78 31.58 -5.83
CA SER A 424 -7.75 32.12 -6.72
C SER A 424 -8.07 32.04 -8.22
N ALA A 425 -9.14 31.35 -8.59
CA ALA A 425 -9.55 31.08 -9.96
C ALA A 425 -11.06 31.27 -10.10
N GLU A 426 -11.50 31.60 -11.30
CA GLU A 426 -12.93 31.81 -11.57
C GLU A 426 -13.75 30.53 -11.41
N ALA A 427 -15.04 30.71 -11.10
CA ALA A 427 -15.98 29.61 -10.89
C ALA A 427 -16.04 28.64 -12.09
N LEU A 428 -15.86 29.15 -13.31
CA LEU A 428 -15.86 28.34 -14.54
C LEU A 428 -14.58 27.52 -14.72
N ALA A 429 -13.46 27.89 -14.09
CA ALA A 429 -12.23 27.10 -14.13
C ALA A 429 -12.23 25.93 -13.13
N LEU A 430 -13.17 25.88 -12.18
CA LEU A 430 -13.18 24.88 -11.10
C LEU A 430 -13.43 23.45 -11.59
N PRO A 431 -14.34 23.16 -12.55
CA PRO A 431 -14.57 21.79 -12.98
C PRO A 431 -13.33 21.14 -13.65
N PRO A 432 -12.62 21.79 -14.60
CA PRO A 432 -11.36 21.27 -15.12
C PRO A 432 -10.31 21.04 -14.03
N LEU A 433 -10.19 21.95 -13.06
CA LEU A 433 -9.26 21.80 -11.93
C LEU A 433 -9.65 20.64 -11.01
N ALA A 434 -10.95 20.40 -10.80
CA ALA A 434 -11.42 19.26 -10.04
C ALA A 434 -11.05 17.94 -10.73
N VAL A 435 -11.23 17.86 -12.06
CA VAL A 435 -10.85 16.68 -12.86
C VAL A 435 -9.35 16.47 -12.86
N LEU A 436 -8.54 17.53 -13.00
CA LEU A 436 -7.09 17.46 -12.82
C LEU A 436 -6.74 16.95 -11.41
N GLY A 437 -7.50 17.38 -10.41
CA GLY A 437 -7.44 16.92 -9.04
C GLY A 437 -7.58 15.41 -8.90
N VAL A 438 -8.62 14.84 -9.53
CA VAL A 438 -8.87 13.39 -9.63
C VAL A 438 -7.73 12.69 -10.36
N ALA A 439 -7.28 13.24 -11.49
CA ALA A 439 -6.22 12.66 -12.30
C ALA A 439 -4.90 12.54 -11.53
N PHE A 440 -4.55 13.53 -10.68
CA PHE A 440 -3.38 13.44 -9.81
C PHE A 440 -3.51 12.33 -8.75
N CYS A 441 -4.72 12.08 -8.23
CA CYS A 441 -4.96 10.98 -7.29
C CYS A 441 -4.76 9.62 -7.97
N LEU A 442 -5.27 9.46 -9.20
CA LEU A 442 -5.08 8.23 -9.98
C LEU A 442 -3.61 8.06 -10.41
N LEU A 443 -2.94 9.14 -10.81
CA LEU A 443 -1.51 9.15 -11.11
C LEU A 443 -0.70 8.72 -9.89
N TYR A 444 -1.04 9.22 -8.70
CA TYR A 444 -0.44 8.79 -7.44
C TYR A 444 -0.68 7.29 -7.20
N GLN A 445 -1.91 6.80 -7.37
CA GLN A 445 -2.25 5.39 -7.20
C GLN A 445 -1.46 4.47 -8.14
N TRP A 446 -1.30 4.84 -9.41
CA TRP A 446 -0.61 4.03 -10.40
C TRP A 446 0.92 4.05 -10.24
N THR A 447 1.47 5.18 -9.82
CA THR A 447 2.92 5.37 -9.69
C THR A 447 3.45 5.15 -8.29
N GLY A 448 2.61 5.16 -7.27
CA GLY A 448 3.00 5.06 -5.86
C GLY A 448 4.00 6.14 -5.42
N SER A 449 4.11 7.25 -6.16
CA SER A 449 5.16 8.25 -6.00
C SER A 449 4.60 9.65 -6.01
N LEU A 450 4.77 10.35 -4.89
CA LEU A 450 4.36 11.73 -4.74
C LEU A 450 5.19 12.69 -5.59
N TYR A 451 6.45 12.33 -5.89
CA TYR A 451 7.31 13.13 -6.78
C TYR A 451 6.71 13.31 -8.17
N VAL A 452 6.01 12.28 -8.67
CA VAL A 452 5.37 12.31 -10.00
C VAL A 452 4.25 13.35 -10.01
N CYS A 453 3.43 13.37 -8.94
CA CYS A 453 2.36 14.37 -8.79
C CYS A 453 2.93 15.78 -8.62
N MET A 454 3.96 15.96 -7.78
CA MET A 454 4.65 17.25 -7.61
C MET A 454 5.23 17.76 -8.92
N ALA A 455 5.83 16.88 -9.73
CA ALA A 455 6.40 17.23 -11.02
C ALA A 455 5.31 17.69 -12.01
N LEU A 456 4.24 16.91 -12.16
CA LEU A 456 3.14 17.28 -13.06
C LEU A 456 2.44 18.56 -12.61
N HIS A 457 2.26 18.74 -11.30
CA HIS A 457 1.70 19.96 -10.73
C HIS A 457 2.61 21.17 -11.01
N ALA A 458 3.92 21.05 -10.77
CA ALA A 458 4.89 22.10 -11.06
C ALA A 458 4.96 22.44 -12.56
N ILE A 459 4.84 21.45 -13.45
CA ILE A 459 4.76 21.68 -14.91
C ILE A 459 3.54 22.55 -15.23
N ASN A 460 2.35 22.15 -14.76
CA ASN A 460 1.11 22.90 -15.01
C ASN A 460 1.18 24.32 -14.46
N LYS A 461 1.70 24.49 -13.22
CA LYS A 461 1.84 25.82 -12.59
C LYS A 461 2.91 26.67 -13.27
N SER A 462 4.01 26.10 -13.75
CA SER A 462 5.04 26.84 -14.49
C SER A 462 4.52 27.40 -15.81
N ILE A 463 3.72 26.62 -16.53
CA ILE A 463 3.10 27.05 -17.79
C ILE A 463 2.08 28.15 -17.51
N ALA A 464 1.16 27.93 -16.55
CA ALA A 464 0.14 28.92 -16.20
C ALA A 464 0.74 30.22 -15.66
N TYR A 465 1.73 30.13 -14.76
CA TYR A 465 2.40 31.29 -14.18
C TYR A 465 3.16 32.08 -15.25
N GLY A 466 3.93 31.39 -16.10
CA GLY A 466 4.68 32.03 -17.18
C GLY A 466 3.77 32.74 -18.17
N ALA A 467 2.66 32.10 -18.58
CA ALA A 467 1.65 32.74 -19.41
C ALA A 467 1.04 33.99 -18.73
N ALA A 468 0.81 33.94 -17.42
CA ALA A 468 0.23 35.05 -16.66
C ALA A 468 1.17 36.26 -16.49
N VAL A 469 2.46 36.09 -16.75
CA VAL A 469 3.46 37.19 -16.70
C VAL A 469 4.06 37.49 -18.08
N ASP A 470 3.36 37.11 -19.15
CA ASP A 470 3.74 37.31 -20.56
C ASP A 470 5.11 36.71 -20.94
N TRP A 471 5.44 35.56 -20.37
CA TRP A 471 6.65 34.82 -20.73
C TRP A 471 6.40 33.84 -21.88
N ASP A 472 7.43 33.62 -22.68
CA ASP A 472 7.37 32.71 -23.83
C ASP A 472 8.52 31.70 -23.75
N TRP A 473 9.73 32.08 -24.20
CA TRP A 473 10.92 31.22 -24.13
C TRP A 473 11.43 30.97 -22.70
N GLN A 474 10.98 31.76 -21.72
CA GLN A 474 11.34 31.59 -20.31
C GLN A 474 10.55 30.46 -19.64
N ILE A 475 9.39 30.05 -20.18
CA ILE A 475 8.55 29.01 -19.58
C ILE A 475 9.29 27.66 -19.44
N PRO A 476 10.00 27.16 -20.47
CA PRO A 476 10.81 25.94 -20.33
C PRO A 476 11.89 26.04 -19.25
N LEU A 477 12.52 27.22 -19.08
CA LEU A 477 13.52 27.44 -18.04
C LEU A 477 12.91 27.43 -16.64
N LEU A 478 11.75 28.07 -16.47
CA LEU A 478 10.99 28.04 -15.23
C LEU A 478 10.56 26.60 -14.87
N LEU A 479 10.08 25.84 -15.84
CA LEU A 479 9.70 24.45 -15.66
C LEU A 479 10.87 23.61 -15.17
N LEU A 480 12.00 23.63 -15.89
CA LEU A 480 13.20 22.87 -15.53
C LEU A 480 13.76 23.30 -14.17
N GLY A 481 13.81 24.62 -13.92
CA GLY A 481 14.24 25.20 -12.65
C GLY A 481 13.35 24.77 -11.48
N SER A 482 12.03 24.75 -11.67
CA SER A 482 11.08 24.33 -10.65
C SER A 482 11.24 22.84 -10.32
N LEU A 483 11.35 21.98 -11.34
CA LEU A 483 11.58 20.54 -11.14
C LEU A 483 12.91 20.27 -10.44
N ALA A 484 13.99 20.96 -10.84
CA ALA A 484 15.30 20.84 -10.21
C ALA A 484 15.27 21.32 -8.74
N THR A 485 14.53 22.39 -8.44
CA THR A 485 14.39 22.94 -7.09
C THR A 485 13.60 22.01 -6.19
N ILE A 486 12.47 21.48 -6.65
CA ILE A 486 11.69 20.46 -5.93
C ILE A 486 12.57 19.23 -5.65
N ALA A 487 13.30 18.76 -6.65
CA ALA A 487 14.26 17.67 -6.52
C ALA A 487 15.31 17.95 -5.44
N ALA A 488 15.91 19.14 -5.44
CA ALA A 488 16.93 19.56 -4.48
C ALA A 488 16.39 19.69 -3.04
N ILE A 489 15.13 20.08 -2.87
CA ILE A 489 14.49 20.20 -1.54
C ILE A 489 14.10 18.82 -1.01
N VAL A 490 13.43 18.01 -1.83
CA VAL A 490 12.70 16.84 -1.35
C VAL A 490 13.55 15.57 -1.36
N MET A 491 14.47 15.40 -2.34
CA MET A 491 15.28 14.18 -2.42
C MET A 491 16.26 13.98 -1.26
N PRO A 492 16.95 15.02 -0.73
CA PRO A 492 17.82 14.87 0.43
C PRO A 492 17.06 14.41 1.68
N ILE A 493 15.83 14.89 1.88
CA ILE A 493 14.96 14.45 2.97
C ILE A 493 14.71 12.95 2.85
N ALA A 494 14.26 12.48 1.68
CA ALA A 494 14.02 11.06 1.47
C ALA A 494 15.32 10.21 1.55
N ALA A 495 16.48 10.75 1.17
CA ALA A 495 17.76 10.06 1.28
C ALA A 495 18.23 9.94 2.73
N HIS A 496 18.12 11.01 3.52
CA HIS A 496 18.44 11.01 4.94
C HIS A 496 17.64 9.95 5.71
N TRP A 497 16.33 9.88 5.46
CA TRP A 497 15.46 8.90 6.11
C TRP A 497 15.74 7.46 5.68
N ARG A 498 16.12 7.23 4.42
CA ARG A 498 16.58 5.93 3.94
C ARG A 498 17.90 5.50 4.61
N ALA A 499 18.86 6.41 4.72
CA ALA A 499 20.12 6.15 5.42
C ALA A 499 19.88 5.87 6.91
N ARG A 500 18.96 6.61 7.55
CA ARG A 500 18.56 6.35 8.94
C ARG A 500 17.94 4.98 9.13
N ALA A 501 16.99 4.60 8.26
CA ALA A 501 16.37 3.27 8.26
C ALA A 501 17.41 2.15 8.09
N ALA A 502 18.37 2.33 7.18
CA ALA A 502 19.48 1.39 6.98
C ALA A 502 20.42 1.31 8.19
N SER A 503 20.72 2.44 8.86
CA SER A 503 21.55 2.46 10.06
C SER A 503 20.89 1.80 11.27
N THR A 504 19.58 1.95 11.44
CA THR A 504 18.82 1.23 12.48
C THR A 504 18.74 -0.27 12.24
N ALA A 505 18.78 -0.70 10.97
CA ALA A 505 18.87 -2.12 10.60
C ALA A 505 20.31 -2.68 10.68
N GLY A 506 21.34 -1.83 10.56
CA GLY A 506 22.75 -2.23 10.65
C GLY A 506 23.29 -2.31 12.09
N ASN A 507 22.75 -1.53 13.03
CA ASN A 507 23.19 -1.54 14.43
C ASN A 507 22.67 -2.74 15.25
N SER A 508 21.79 -3.57 14.70
CA SER A 508 21.41 -4.86 15.30
C SER A 508 22.38 -6.00 14.98
N ASN A 509 23.35 -5.78 14.08
CA ASN A 509 24.34 -6.79 13.64
C ASN A 509 25.75 -6.62 14.21
N THR A 510 25.94 -5.79 15.24
CA THR A 510 27.25 -5.65 15.93
C THR A 510 27.23 -6.34 17.28
N ILE A 511 27.37 -7.68 17.26
CA ILE A 511 27.86 -8.42 18.43
C ILE A 511 29.37 -8.18 18.49
N ALA A 512 29.82 -7.41 19.47
CA ALA A 512 31.24 -7.32 19.81
C ALA A 512 31.74 -8.71 20.25
N PRO A 513 32.91 -9.19 19.80
CA PRO A 513 33.45 -10.44 20.28
C PRO A 513 33.82 -10.29 21.76
N LEU A 514 33.17 -11.05 22.63
CA LEU A 514 33.60 -11.19 24.01
C LEU A 514 34.96 -11.91 24.00
N THR A 515 36.01 -11.16 24.29
CA THR A 515 37.34 -11.67 24.55
C THR A 515 37.39 -12.31 25.95
N SER A 516 37.95 -13.53 25.95
CA SER A 516 38.53 -14.35 27.03
C SER A 516 37.64 -14.78 28.19
#